data_AF-A0A6L8MV00-F1
#
_entry.id   AF-A0A6L8MV00-F1
#
_cell.length_a   1.000
_cell.length_b   1.000
_cell.length_c   1.000
_cell.angle_alpha   90.00
_cell.angle_beta   90.00
_cell.angle_gamma   90.00
#
_symmetry.space_group_name_H-M   'P 1'
#
loop_
_entity.id
_entity.type
_entity.pdbx_description
1 polymer ?
#
loop_
_entity_poly.entity_id
_entity_poly.type
_entity_poly.pdbx_seq_one_letter_code
_entity_poly.pdbx_strand_id
1 'polypeptide(L)' 'MGKLSPKPKTNIKKLTWEDLDHTLKCIFESTADESPSATIEYSLYEMAKDEIITEASNQGYKVSETTPGYLTFE' A
#
# COMPACT_ATOMS: atom_id res chain seq x y z
N MET A 1 -17.23 24.52 30.57
CA MET A 1 -16.53 23.21 30.48
C MET A 1 -17.10 22.43 29.30
N GLY A 2 -16.61 22.67 28.08
CA GLY A 2 -17.08 21.95 26.89
C GLY A 2 -16.45 20.56 26.84
N LYS A 3 -17.24 19.52 27.13
CA LYS A 3 -16.83 18.12 26.96
C LYS A 3 -16.79 17.83 25.46
N LEU A 4 -15.59 17.77 24.89
CA LEU A 4 -15.38 17.34 23.50
C LEU A 4 -16.01 15.94 23.31
N SER A 5 -16.76 15.77 22.22
CA SER A 5 -17.34 14.49 21.82
C SER A 5 -16.24 13.42 21.71
N PRO A 6 -16.51 12.16 22.08
CA PRO A 6 -15.52 11.09 21.94
C PRO A 6 -15.07 10.98 20.48
N LYS A 7 -13.75 10.84 20.27
CA LYS A 7 -13.15 10.67 18.93
C LYS A 7 -13.98 9.65 18.14
N PRO A 8 -14.42 9.96 16.90
CA PRO A 8 -15.04 8.96 16.05
C PRO A 8 -14.07 7.78 15.97
N LYS A 9 -14.54 6.59 16.33
CA LYS A 9 -13.79 5.35 16.12
C LYS A 9 -13.77 5.09 14.63
N THR A 10 -12.87 5.76 13.91
CA THR A 10 -12.46 5.34 12.58
C THR A 10 -11.66 4.05 12.79
N ASN A 11 -12.37 2.92 12.93
CA ASN A 11 -11.79 1.61 12.68
C ASN A 11 -11.54 1.54 11.17
N ILE A 12 -10.51 2.26 10.72
CA ILE A 12 -9.98 2.08 9.38
C ILE A 12 -9.38 0.69 9.41
N LYS A 13 -10.09 -0.25 8.77
CA LYS A 13 -9.58 -1.61 8.62
C LYS A 13 -8.30 -1.47 7.80
N LYS A 14 -7.19 -1.95 8.36
CA LYS A 14 -5.92 -1.98 7.65
C LYS A 14 -6.02 -2.98 6.49
N LEU A 15 -5.36 -2.66 5.39
CA LEU A 15 -5.29 -3.48 4.18
C LEU A 15 -4.33 -4.65 4.40
N THR A 16 -4.67 -5.79 3.81
CA THR A 16 -3.88 -7.03 3.90
C THR A 16 -2.94 -7.18 2.69
N TRP A 17 -2.10 -8.21 2.70
CA TRP A 17 -1.28 -8.56 1.52
C TRP A 17 -2.15 -8.89 0.30
N GLU A 18 -3.26 -9.61 0.50
CA GLU A 18 -4.16 -9.94 -0.60
C GLU A 18 -4.77 -8.69 -1.25
N ASP A 19 -5.08 -7.66 -0.46
CA ASP A 19 -5.57 -6.39 -0.98
C ASP A 19 -4.49 -5.67 -1.81
N LEU A 20 -3.22 -5.70 -1.36
CA LEU A 20 -2.08 -5.17 -2.11
C LEU A 20 -1.90 -5.94 -3.43
N ASP A 21 -1.81 -7.27 -3.36
CA ASP A 21 -1.59 -8.16 -4.50
C ASP A 21 -2.68 -7.98 -5.57
N HIS A 22 -3.94 -7.92 -5.15
CA HIS A 22 -5.05 -7.66 -6.06
C HIS A 22 -4.97 -6.26 -6.70
N THR A 23 -4.57 -5.25 -5.93
CA THR A 23 -4.38 -3.89 -6.44
C THR A 23 -3.24 -3.82 -7.45
N LEU A 24 -2.10 -4.43 -7.15
CA LEU A 24 -0.95 -4.51 -8.05
C LEU A 24 -1.32 -5.25 -9.33
N LYS A 25 -1.90 -6.45 -9.23
CA LYS A 25 -2.35 -7.20 -10.41
C LYS A 25 -3.31 -6.38 -11.26
N CYS A 26 -4.31 -5.75 -10.66
CA CYS A 26 -5.26 -4.91 -11.40
C CYS A 26 -4.58 -3.76 -12.14
N ILE A 27 -3.61 -3.07 -11.51
CA ILE A 27 -2.86 -1.98 -12.14
C ILE A 27 -2.00 -2.53 -13.29
N PHE A 28 -1.14 -3.50 -13.01
CA PHE A 28 -0.16 -4.01 -13.96
C PHE A 28 -0.80 -4.83 -15.11
N GLU A 29 -1.95 -5.47 -14.89
CA GLU A 29 -2.72 -6.16 -15.95
C GLU A 29 -3.58 -5.20 -16.78
N SER A 30 -4.05 -4.09 -16.19
CA SER A 30 -4.95 -3.15 -16.87
C SER A 30 -4.21 -2.03 -17.63
N THR A 31 -2.95 -1.78 -17.34
CA THR A 31 -2.17 -0.73 -18.00
C THR A 31 -1.69 -1.20 -19.37
N ALA A 32 -2.06 -0.45 -20.41
CA ALA A 32 -1.45 -0.56 -21.74
C ALA A 32 -0.13 0.23 -21.84
N ASP A 33 0.31 0.86 -20.75
CA ASP A 33 1.54 1.64 -20.70
C ASP A 33 2.77 0.74 -20.74
N GLU A 34 3.83 1.20 -21.43
CA GLU A 34 5.11 0.48 -21.50
C GLU A 34 5.81 0.34 -20.14
N SER A 35 5.41 1.13 -19.14
CA SER A 35 5.99 1.12 -17.79
C SER A 35 4.92 1.35 -16.71
N PRO A 36 4.14 0.31 -16.34
CA PRO A 36 3.23 0.41 -15.21
C PRO A 36 3.96 0.75 -13.91
N SER A 37 3.34 1.59 -13.10
CA SER A 37 3.78 1.82 -11.73
C SER A 37 2.58 1.94 -10.79
N ALA A 38 2.76 1.48 -9.56
CA ALA A 38 1.74 1.56 -8.52
C ALA A 38 2.33 2.20 -7.27
N THR A 39 1.65 3.19 -6.70
CA THR A 39 2.06 3.82 -5.43
C THR A 39 1.05 3.51 -4.34
N ILE A 40 1.53 3.00 -3.21
CA ILE A 40 0.70 2.64 -2.05
C ILE A 40 1.26 3.25 -0.77
N GLU A 41 0.37 3.60 0.16
CA GLU A 41 0.77 4.10 1.48
C GLU A 41 0.91 2.92 2.46
N TYR A 42 2.14 2.61 2.90
CA TYR A 42 2.38 1.43 3.75
C TYR A 42 1.76 1.56 5.16
N SER A 43 1.39 2.78 5.58
CA SER A 43 0.71 3.04 6.85
C SER A 43 -0.69 2.40 6.91
N LEU A 44 -1.32 2.24 5.74
CA LEU A 44 -2.67 1.70 5.59
C LEU A 44 -2.70 0.17 5.68
N TYR A 45 -1.54 -0.49 5.63
CA TYR A 45 -1.44 -1.94 5.63
C TYR A 45 -1.19 -2.51 7.04
N GLU A 46 -1.56 -3.78 7.22
CA GLU A 46 -1.27 -4.54 8.45
C GLU A 46 0.20 -4.90 8.55
N MET A 47 0.83 -5.18 7.42
CA MET A 47 2.25 -5.55 7.32
C MET A 47 3.17 -4.35 7.54
N ALA A 48 4.38 -4.64 8.01
CA ALA A 48 5.44 -3.64 8.07
C ALA A 48 5.94 -3.28 6.67
N LYS A 49 6.48 -2.07 6.51
CA LYS A 49 7.13 -1.62 5.27
C LYS A 49 8.14 -2.65 4.74
N ASP A 50 9.03 -3.15 5.61
CA ASP A 50 10.09 -4.08 5.22
C ASP A 50 9.54 -5.42 4.73
N GLU A 51 8.41 -5.87 5.30
CA GLU A 51 7.70 -7.08 4.90
C GLU A 51 7.06 -6.89 3.51
N ILE A 52 6.40 -5.75 3.28
CA ILE A 52 5.85 -5.40 1.97
C ILE A 52 6.95 -5.37 0.90
N ILE A 53 8.10 -4.75 1.19
CA ILE A 53 9.23 -4.68 0.25
C ILE A 53 9.78 -6.09 -0.04
N THR A 54 9.95 -6.91 1.00
CA THR A 54 10.48 -8.27 0.86
C THR A 54 9.58 -9.13 -0.01
N GLU A 55 8.28 -9.12 0.29
CA GLU A 55 7.30 -9.94 -0.43
C GLU A 55 7.14 -9.49 -1.88
N ALA A 56 7.08 -8.17 -2.11
CA ALA A 56 7.04 -7.60 -3.45
C ALA A 56 8.30 -7.90 -4.27
N SER A 57 9.48 -7.84 -3.64
CA SER A 57 10.75 -8.22 -4.28
C SER A 57 10.79 -9.70 -4.63
N ASN A 58 10.23 -10.58 -3.78
CA ASN A 58 10.11 -12.02 -4.06
C ASN A 58 9.22 -12.29 -5.28
N GLN A 59 8.22 -11.44 -5.52
CA GLN A 59 7.35 -11.53 -6.70
C GLN A 59 7.96 -10.86 -7.94
N GLY A 60 9.12 -10.24 -7.83
CA GLY A 60 9.83 -9.62 -8.95
C GLY A 60 9.50 -8.15 -9.18
N TYR A 61 8.73 -7.50 -8.29
CA TYR A 61 8.52 -6.06 -8.34
C TYR A 61 9.74 -5.30 -7.85
N LYS A 62 10.02 -4.18 -8.50
CA LYS A 62 11.03 -3.23 -8.04
C LYS A 62 10.35 -2.19 -7.15
N VAL A 63 10.55 -2.30 -5.85
CA VAL A 63 9.97 -1.37 -4.88
C VAL A 63 10.94 -0.23 -4.56
N SER A 64 10.46 1.00 -4.64
CA SER A 64 11.20 2.20 -4.27
C SER A 64 10.37 3.10 -3.35
N GLU A 65 10.99 3.63 -2.30
CA GLU A 65 10.37 4.65 -1.44
C GLU A 65 10.73 6.03 -1.98
N THR A 66 9.87 6.57 -2.85
CA THR A 66 10.05 7.93 -3.40
C THR A 66 9.66 9.00 -2.39
N THR A 67 8.70 8.70 -1.51
CA THR A 67 8.21 9.60 -0.46
C THR A 67 8.05 8.83 0.84
N PRO A 68 8.50 9.37 2.00
CA PRO A 68 8.27 8.73 3.29
C PRO A 68 6.77 8.49 3.51
N GLY A 69 6.39 7.26 3.85
CA GLY A 69 4.98 6.85 3.94
C GLY A 69 4.48 6.07 2.71
N TYR A 70 5.16 6.18 1.56
CA TYR A 70 4.69 5.62 0.29
C TYR A 70 5.74 4.73 -0.37
N LEU A 71 5.29 3.57 -0.86
CA LEU A 71 6.09 2.66 -1.68
C LEU A 71 5.57 2.71 -3.10
N THR A 72 6.49 2.83 -4.06
CA THR A 72 6.21 2.76 -5.49
C THR A 72 6.75 1.45 -6.05
N PHE A 73 5.93 0.75 -6.82
CA PHE A 73 6.18 -0.55 -7.41
C PHE A 73 6.29 -0.36 -8.91
N GLU A 74 7.32 -0.94 -9.50
CA GLU A 74 7.63 -0.95 -10.94
C GLU A 74 7.93 -2.38 -11.40
#